data_AF-A0A975GP11-F1
#
_entry.id   AF-A0A975GP11-F1
#
_cell.length_a   1.000
_cell.length_b   1.000
_cell.length_c   1.000
_cell.angle_alpha   90.00
_cell.angle_beta   90.00
_cell.angle_gamma   90.00
#
_symmetry.space_group_name_H-M   'P 1'
#
loop_
_entity.id
_entity.type
_entity.pdbx_description
1 polymer ?
#
loop_
_entity_poly.entity_id
_entity_poly.type
_entity_poly.pdbx_seq_one_letter_code
_entity_poly.pdbx_strand_id
1 'polypeptide(L)'
;MNLRPKIFNCFIYLILIAISVLCFPLCPSDALGIETEKAVTPTDVYYLAKSIDNSLMAAHGLTRTLTKKRISDNLRPRNVYNKAVSVVEEFNFLHNNAIDPVRLSEARNLDVIRTRPENVYQVLSLISSHLIAENNFLQSMEQRITRTPNDVFQMLRQVSLHHHEIARKKNLTTDWATPERVYEAVVKHILPVAEGIAHEAGVKYKTFSFPKQPVSGVIPRYVYKLLYYVYMNISKFYMNKGGYEPILLVEVNDCDDISPADVFDLTQVIAAELKVRSGNSSLTQKHASRYASWKNTKEKIVSGDVFRLVQHNFILTKRTLEQN
;
A
#
# COMPACT_ATOMS: atom_id res chain seq x y z
N MET A 1 -7.61 -9.08 -98.27
CA MET A 1 -6.52 -9.51 -97.37
C MET A 1 -6.98 -9.22 -95.96
N ASN A 2 -7.67 -10.15 -95.28
CA ASN A 2 -7.14 -11.26 -94.49
C ASN A 2 -6.04 -10.87 -93.48
N LEU A 3 -6.30 -11.26 -92.20
CA LEU A 3 -5.54 -11.10 -90.95
C LEU A 3 -5.86 -9.82 -90.15
N ARG A 4 -6.16 -9.80 -88.85
CA ARG A 4 -6.34 -10.83 -87.80
C ARG A 4 -6.93 -10.11 -86.55
N PRO A 5 -7.45 -10.86 -85.55
CA PRO A 5 -8.22 -10.37 -84.42
C PRO A 5 -7.32 -9.82 -83.31
N LYS A 6 -7.63 -8.62 -82.81
CA LYS A 6 -7.00 -8.08 -81.57
C LYS A 6 -8.01 -7.76 -80.47
N ILE A 7 -9.30 -7.99 -80.70
CA ILE A 7 -10.36 -7.60 -79.75
C ILE A 7 -10.64 -8.73 -78.72
N PHE A 8 -10.22 -9.97 -78.98
CA PHE A 8 -10.51 -11.10 -78.09
C PHE A 8 -9.54 -11.28 -76.90
N ASN A 9 -8.37 -10.62 -76.89
CA ASN A 9 -7.40 -10.78 -75.80
C ASN A 9 -7.58 -9.79 -74.63
N CYS A 10 -8.37 -8.72 -74.79
CA CYS A 10 -8.65 -7.80 -73.68
C CYS A 10 -9.71 -8.34 -72.71
N PHE A 11 -10.67 -9.14 -73.18
CA PHE A 11 -11.75 -9.64 -72.33
C PHE A 11 -11.34 -10.85 -71.48
N ILE A 12 -10.36 -11.65 -71.92
CA ILE A 12 -9.87 -12.81 -71.14
C ILE A 12 -8.98 -12.35 -69.97
N TYR A 13 -8.26 -11.24 -70.09
CA TYR A 13 -7.41 -10.72 -69.01
C TYR A 13 -8.21 -10.09 -67.85
N LEU A 14 -9.38 -9.50 -68.12
CA LEU A 14 -10.23 -8.92 -67.08
C LEU A 14 -10.99 -9.97 -66.25
N ILE A 15 -11.30 -11.12 -66.84
CA ILE A 15 -11.96 -12.23 -66.10
C ILE A 15 -10.96 -13.00 -65.24
N LEU A 16 -9.69 -13.12 -65.65
CA LEU A 16 -8.65 -13.77 -64.84
C LEU A 16 -8.22 -12.93 -63.62
N ILE A 17 -8.26 -11.59 -63.70
CA ILE A 17 -7.97 -10.73 -62.53
C ILE A 17 -9.11 -10.76 -61.51
N ALA A 18 -10.36 -10.91 -61.95
CA ALA A 18 -11.52 -11.00 -61.04
C ALA A 18 -11.57 -12.33 -60.26
N ILE A 19 -11.01 -13.42 -60.81
CA ILE A 19 -10.97 -14.73 -60.13
C ILE A 19 -9.74 -14.86 -59.21
N SER A 20 -8.63 -14.16 -59.48
CA SER A 20 -7.47 -14.14 -58.57
C SER A 20 -7.68 -13.32 -57.29
N VAL A 21 -8.76 -12.52 -57.20
CA VAL A 21 -9.13 -11.76 -55.98
C VAL A 21 -10.10 -12.55 -55.08
N LEU A 22 -10.70 -13.65 -55.57
CA LEU A 22 -11.71 -14.44 -54.84
C LEU A 22 -11.23 -15.82 -54.37
N CYS A 23 -9.97 -16.16 -54.58
CA CYS A 23 -9.35 -17.42 -54.14
C CYS A 23 -8.07 -17.20 -53.31
N PHE A 24 -8.02 -16.13 -52.50
CA PHE A 24 -7.23 -16.25 -51.28
C PHE A 24 -8.06 -17.11 -50.33
N PRO A 25 -7.58 -18.30 -49.92
CA PRO A 25 -8.12 -18.89 -48.72
C PRO A 25 -7.98 -17.82 -47.64
N LEU A 26 -9.08 -17.54 -46.96
CA LEU A 26 -9.05 -17.05 -45.60
C LEU A 26 -8.28 -18.10 -44.79
N CYS A 27 -6.95 -18.10 -44.93
CA CYS A 27 -6.10 -18.36 -43.80
C CYS A 27 -6.63 -17.38 -42.76
N PRO A 28 -7.03 -17.84 -41.56
CA PRO A 28 -7.10 -16.92 -40.44
C PRO A 28 -5.72 -16.28 -40.43
N SER A 29 -5.65 -15.03 -40.89
CA SER A 29 -4.54 -14.17 -40.55
C SER A 29 -4.50 -14.29 -39.06
N ASP A 30 -3.39 -14.86 -38.59
CA ASP A 30 -3.04 -14.91 -37.19
C ASP A 30 -3.61 -13.66 -36.58
N ALA A 31 -4.62 -13.86 -35.71
CA ALA A 31 -5.10 -12.81 -34.86
C ALA A 31 -3.83 -12.14 -34.39
N LEU A 32 -3.61 -10.91 -34.84
CA LEU A 32 -2.55 -10.04 -34.35
C LEU A 32 -2.79 -10.12 -32.86
N GLY A 33 -2.00 -10.98 -32.23
CA GLY A 33 -1.94 -11.14 -30.82
C GLY A 33 -1.40 -9.80 -30.42
N ILE A 34 -2.32 -8.87 -30.19
CA ILE A 34 -2.17 -7.92 -29.12
C ILE A 34 -1.94 -8.87 -27.95
N GLU A 35 -0.67 -9.21 -27.71
CA GLU A 35 -0.20 -9.71 -26.44
C GLU A 35 -0.68 -8.62 -25.50
N THR A 36 -1.88 -8.84 -24.95
CA THR A 36 -2.46 -7.98 -23.96
C THR A 36 -1.44 -8.05 -22.86
N GLU A 37 -0.69 -6.96 -22.71
CA GLU A 37 0.42 -6.82 -21.78
C GLU A 37 -0.03 -7.46 -20.47
N LYS A 38 0.62 -8.58 -20.13
CA LYS A 38 0.08 -9.50 -19.11
C LYS A 38 -0.15 -8.69 -17.84
N ALA A 39 -1.42 -8.57 -17.44
CA ALA A 39 -1.80 -7.78 -16.28
C ALA A 39 -1.01 -8.23 -15.05
N VAL A 40 -0.48 -7.27 -14.29
CA VAL A 40 0.35 -7.56 -13.13
C VAL A 40 -0.56 -8.08 -12.02
N THR A 41 -0.23 -9.24 -11.47
CA THR A 41 -1.00 -9.86 -10.39
C THR A 41 -0.31 -9.68 -9.04
N PRO A 42 -1.01 -9.86 -7.90
CA PRO A 42 -0.36 -9.92 -6.59
C PRO A 42 0.74 -10.98 -6.52
N THR A 43 0.63 -12.05 -7.29
CA THR A 43 1.68 -13.07 -7.45
C THR A 43 2.97 -12.48 -8.00
N ASP A 44 2.89 -11.66 -9.05
CA ASP A 44 4.08 -11.03 -9.65
C ASP A 44 4.75 -10.07 -8.66
N VAL A 45 3.95 -9.29 -7.92
CA VAL A 45 4.45 -8.38 -6.87
C VAL A 45 5.12 -9.17 -5.73
N TYR A 46 4.52 -10.27 -5.28
CA TYR A 46 5.08 -11.11 -4.24
C TYR A 46 6.47 -11.63 -4.62
N TYR A 47 6.63 -12.16 -5.85
CA TYR A 47 7.91 -12.72 -6.27
C TYR A 47 8.96 -11.64 -6.57
N LEU A 48 8.56 -10.43 -6.96
CA LEU A 48 9.47 -9.28 -7.00
C LEU A 48 9.96 -8.93 -5.59
N ALA A 49 9.06 -8.78 -4.62
CA ALA A 49 9.41 -8.52 -3.23
C ALA A 49 10.30 -9.63 -2.65
N LYS A 50 10.03 -10.90 -2.97
CA LYS A 50 10.83 -12.05 -2.56
C LYS A 50 12.24 -12.04 -3.18
N SER A 51 12.36 -11.62 -4.44
CA SER A 51 13.66 -11.48 -5.11
C SER A 51 14.48 -10.35 -4.46
N ILE A 52 13.85 -9.22 -4.12
CA ILE A 52 14.46 -8.14 -3.33
C ILE A 52 14.94 -8.67 -1.97
N ASP A 53 14.08 -9.38 -1.24
CA ASP A 53 14.40 -10.00 0.05
C ASP A 53 15.62 -10.91 -0.03
N ASN A 54 15.62 -11.86 -0.99
CA ASN A 54 16.73 -12.78 -1.21
C ASN A 54 18.04 -12.05 -1.55
N SER A 55 17.96 -10.97 -2.33
CA SER A 55 19.11 -10.12 -2.68
C SER A 55 19.72 -9.48 -1.42
N LEU A 56 18.87 -8.91 -0.56
CA LEU A 56 19.30 -8.30 0.72
C LEU A 56 19.88 -9.35 1.67
N MET A 57 19.26 -10.53 1.76
CA MET A 57 19.75 -11.64 2.57
C MET A 57 21.14 -12.07 2.13
N ALA A 58 21.37 -12.25 0.83
CA ALA A 58 22.66 -12.66 0.29
C ALA A 58 23.73 -11.58 0.51
N ALA A 59 23.42 -10.32 0.16
CA ALA A 59 24.36 -9.21 0.26
C ALA A 59 24.80 -8.91 1.71
N HIS A 60 23.92 -9.13 2.68
CA HIS A 60 24.18 -8.77 4.08
C HIS A 60 24.25 -9.95 5.05
N GLY A 61 24.15 -11.19 4.58
CA GLY A 61 24.11 -12.39 5.43
C GLY A 61 22.99 -12.31 6.47
N LEU A 62 21.76 -12.08 6.02
CA LEU A 62 20.57 -12.00 6.89
C LEU A 62 19.88 -13.36 6.94
N THR A 63 19.44 -13.78 8.12
CA THR A 63 18.85 -15.12 8.33
C THR A 63 17.52 -15.08 9.06
N ARG A 64 17.13 -13.93 9.62
CA ARG A 64 15.92 -13.83 10.44
C ARG A 64 14.68 -13.86 9.58
N THR A 65 13.69 -14.62 10.04
CA THR A 65 12.38 -14.72 9.41
C THR A 65 11.32 -14.06 10.28
N LEU A 66 10.45 -13.29 9.65
CA LEU A 66 9.29 -12.68 10.27
C LEU A 66 8.32 -13.77 10.70
N THR A 67 7.94 -13.76 11.97
CA THR A 67 6.76 -14.50 12.41
C THR A 67 5.53 -13.84 11.81
N LYS A 68 4.90 -14.50 10.83
CA LYS A 68 3.72 -13.97 10.14
C LYS A 68 2.63 -13.68 11.16
N LYS A 69 2.14 -12.44 11.17
CA LYS A 69 0.97 -12.04 11.95
C LYS A 69 -0.15 -11.67 11.00
N ARG A 70 -1.31 -12.27 11.21
CA ARG A 70 -2.49 -12.04 10.38
C ARG A 70 -3.12 -10.73 10.81
N ILE A 71 -3.02 -9.70 9.97
CA ILE A 71 -3.61 -8.36 10.24
C ILE A 71 -5.04 -8.30 9.72
N SER A 72 -5.28 -8.85 8.51
CA SER A 72 -6.57 -8.86 7.85
C SER A 72 -6.67 -9.99 6.84
N ASP A 73 -7.90 -10.40 6.54
CA ASP A 73 -8.21 -11.53 5.66
C ASP A 73 -8.41 -11.13 4.20
N ASN A 74 -8.66 -9.84 3.96
CA ASN A 74 -9.06 -9.33 2.65
C ASN A 74 -8.39 -7.99 2.35
N LEU A 75 -7.09 -7.88 2.64
CA LEU A 75 -6.28 -6.73 2.23
C LEU A 75 -6.43 -6.47 0.72
N ARG A 76 -6.40 -5.19 0.37
CA ARG A 76 -6.56 -4.67 -1.00
C ARG A 76 -5.25 -4.05 -1.48
N PRO A 77 -5.04 -3.87 -2.81
CA PRO A 77 -3.78 -3.33 -3.35
C PRO A 77 -3.33 -2.02 -2.71
N ARG A 78 -4.26 -1.13 -2.36
CA ARG A 78 -3.98 0.13 -1.66
C ARG A 78 -3.31 -0.04 -0.29
N ASN A 79 -3.64 -1.09 0.46
CA ASN A 79 -3.02 -1.35 1.77
C ASN A 79 -1.56 -1.80 1.55
N VAL A 80 -1.34 -2.62 0.53
CA VAL A 80 -0.02 -3.11 0.13
C VAL A 80 0.84 -1.97 -0.41
N TYR A 81 0.25 -1.03 -1.17
CA TYR A 81 0.96 0.11 -1.74
C TYR A 81 1.62 1.00 -0.70
N ASN A 82 0.88 1.40 0.35
CA ASN A 82 1.45 2.22 1.42
C ASN A 82 2.65 1.54 2.11
N LYS A 83 2.58 0.21 2.28
CA LYS A 83 3.70 -0.57 2.81
C LYS A 83 4.87 -0.63 1.80
N ALA A 84 4.59 -0.79 0.52
CA ALA A 84 5.63 -0.78 -0.52
C ALA A 84 6.36 0.56 -0.58
N VAL A 85 5.65 1.69 -0.51
CA VAL A 85 6.27 3.03 -0.43
C VAL A 85 7.18 3.13 0.79
N SER A 86 6.70 2.68 1.97
CA SER A 86 7.54 2.68 3.19
C SER A 86 8.81 1.84 3.01
N VAL A 87 8.70 0.65 2.41
CA VAL A 87 9.85 -0.22 2.11
C VAL A 87 10.84 0.46 1.17
N VAL A 88 10.38 1.16 0.14
CA VAL A 88 11.28 1.93 -0.75
C VAL A 88 11.97 3.08 -0.03
N GLU A 89 11.28 3.78 0.88
CA GLU A 89 11.89 4.85 1.68
C GLU A 89 12.99 4.33 2.62
N GLU A 90 12.72 3.21 3.29
CA GLU A 90 13.69 2.51 4.14
C GLU A 90 14.92 2.08 3.33
N PHE A 91 14.69 1.47 2.16
CA PHE A 91 15.76 1.09 1.23
C PHE A 91 16.58 2.31 0.80
N ASN A 92 15.92 3.37 0.36
CA ASN A 92 16.55 4.59 -0.10
C ASN A 92 17.46 5.20 0.98
N PHE A 93 16.99 5.24 2.23
CA PHE A 93 17.79 5.68 3.37
C PHE A 93 19.04 4.80 3.58
N LEU A 94 18.87 3.48 3.54
CA LEU A 94 19.96 2.53 3.76
C LEU A 94 21.04 2.56 2.66
N HIS A 95 20.67 3.01 1.47
CA HIS A 95 21.52 3.06 0.28
C HIS A 95 21.87 4.50 -0.10
N ASN A 96 22.04 5.39 0.89
CA ASN A 96 22.55 6.77 0.69
C ASN A 96 21.74 7.59 -0.32
N ASN A 97 20.42 7.47 -0.31
CA ASN A 97 19.50 8.13 -1.24
C ASN A 97 19.69 7.71 -2.71
N ALA A 98 19.94 6.42 -2.95
CA ALA A 98 20.17 5.89 -4.29
C ALA A 98 18.97 5.91 -5.24
N ILE A 99 17.75 6.09 -4.74
CA ILE A 99 16.53 6.18 -5.55
C ILE A 99 16.29 7.64 -5.95
N ASP A 100 15.98 7.85 -7.23
CA ASP A 100 15.63 9.15 -7.79
C ASP A 100 14.53 9.84 -6.95
N PRO A 101 14.81 11.04 -6.39
CA PRO A 101 13.85 11.80 -5.59
C PRO A 101 12.54 12.10 -6.30
N VAL A 102 12.56 12.31 -7.62
CA VAL A 102 11.36 12.58 -8.42
C VAL A 102 10.47 11.35 -8.43
N ARG A 103 11.03 10.19 -8.75
CA ARG A 103 10.27 8.92 -8.79
C ARG A 103 9.74 8.52 -7.41
N LEU A 104 10.52 8.78 -6.36
CA LEU A 104 10.07 8.56 -4.97
C LEU A 104 8.93 9.52 -4.60
N SER A 105 9.00 10.78 -5.02
CA SER A 105 7.91 11.75 -4.84
C SER A 105 6.64 11.35 -5.58
N GLU A 106 6.74 10.88 -6.82
CA GLU A 106 5.62 10.36 -7.59
C GLU A 106 4.95 9.17 -6.86
N ALA A 107 5.75 8.24 -6.32
CA ALA A 107 5.25 7.12 -5.53
C ALA A 107 4.50 7.57 -4.26
N ARG A 108 4.93 8.65 -3.60
CA ARG A 108 4.24 9.19 -2.42
C ARG A 108 2.89 9.83 -2.76
N ASN A 109 2.77 10.40 -3.95
CA ASN A 109 1.65 11.24 -4.35
C ASN A 109 0.58 10.48 -5.14
N LEU A 110 0.78 9.19 -5.43
CA LEU A 110 -0.22 8.41 -6.14
C LEU A 110 -1.55 8.36 -5.37
N ASP A 111 -2.66 8.47 -6.11
CA ASP A 111 -3.99 8.28 -5.56
C ASP A 111 -4.19 6.83 -5.11
N VAL A 112 -4.10 6.64 -3.79
CA VAL A 112 -4.31 5.37 -3.08
C VAL A 112 -5.67 4.73 -3.39
N ILE A 113 -6.68 5.51 -3.81
CA ILE A 113 -8.01 4.97 -4.14
C ILE A 113 -7.97 4.12 -5.41
N ARG A 114 -7.11 4.48 -6.37
CA ARG A 114 -7.02 3.84 -7.69
C ARG A 114 -5.89 2.83 -7.80
N THR A 115 -5.24 2.51 -6.69
CA THR A 115 -4.09 1.61 -6.69
C THR A 115 -4.46 0.21 -7.16
N ARG A 116 -3.67 -0.30 -8.10
CA ARG A 116 -3.69 -1.67 -8.61
C ARG A 116 -2.37 -2.38 -8.32
N PRO A 117 -2.27 -3.71 -8.47
CA PRO A 117 -1.02 -4.44 -8.27
C PRO A 117 0.14 -3.90 -9.12
N GLU A 118 -0.13 -3.40 -10.33
CA GLU A 118 0.85 -2.75 -11.21
C GLU A 118 1.57 -1.59 -10.51
N ASN A 119 0.84 -0.77 -9.74
CA ASN A 119 1.44 0.37 -9.04
C ASN A 119 2.37 -0.09 -7.92
N VAL A 120 2.02 -1.17 -7.21
CA VAL A 120 2.88 -1.76 -6.18
C VAL A 120 4.15 -2.32 -6.83
N TYR A 121 4.00 -3.03 -7.96
CA TYR A 121 5.12 -3.54 -8.73
C TYR A 121 6.06 -2.43 -9.17
N GLN A 122 5.53 -1.36 -9.78
CA GLN A 122 6.31 -0.20 -10.24
C GLN A 122 7.12 0.45 -9.11
N VAL A 123 6.53 0.60 -7.92
CA VAL A 123 7.23 1.16 -6.75
C VAL A 123 8.37 0.24 -6.31
N LEU A 124 8.14 -1.07 -6.21
CA LEU A 124 9.19 -2.04 -5.86
C LEU A 124 10.28 -2.16 -6.93
N SER A 125 9.93 -1.93 -8.20
CA SER A 125 10.89 -1.94 -9.30
C SER A 125 11.98 -0.87 -9.13
N LEU A 126 11.73 0.20 -8.37
CA LEU A 126 12.77 1.18 -8.02
C LEU A 126 13.93 0.51 -7.26
N ILE A 127 13.62 -0.37 -6.31
CA ILE A 127 14.63 -1.13 -5.57
C ILE A 127 15.32 -2.14 -6.48
N SER A 128 14.55 -2.96 -7.22
CA SER A 128 15.15 -3.98 -8.06
C SER A 128 16.02 -3.39 -9.16
N SER A 129 15.63 -2.26 -9.77
CA SER A 129 16.47 -1.56 -10.75
C SER A 129 17.82 -1.14 -10.17
N HIS A 130 17.84 -0.63 -8.93
CA HIS A 130 19.08 -0.30 -8.26
C HIS A 130 19.92 -1.56 -7.96
N LEU A 131 19.32 -2.61 -7.41
CA LEU A 131 20.02 -3.87 -7.14
C LEU A 131 20.57 -4.53 -8.42
N ILE A 132 19.86 -4.42 -9.55
CA ILE A 132 20.33 -4.90 -10.85
C ILE A 132 21.55 -4.08 -11.31
N ALA A 133 21.50 -2.75 -11.19
CA ALA A 133 22.62 -1.89 -11.55
C ALA A 133 23.87 -2.18 -10.71
N GLU A 134 23.72 -2.61 -9.45
CA GLU A 134 24.82 -3.05 -8.59
C GLU A 134 25.20 -4.53 -8.76
N ASN A 135 24.59 -5.26 -9.70
CA ASN A 135 24.78 -6.69 -9.91
C ASN A 135 24.51 -7.55 -8.65
N ASN A 136 23.61 -7.08 -7.79
CA ASN A 136 23.24 -7.69 -6.51
C ASN A 136 21.84 -8.32 -6.53
N PHE A 137 21.11 -8.21 -7.65
CA PHE A 137 19.74 -8.72 -7.75
C PHE A 137 19.70 -10.23 -8.00
N LEU A 138 19.04 -10.95 -7.10
CA LEU A 138 18.81 -12.40 -7.18
C LEU A 138 17.35 -12.69 -7.46
N GLN A 139 17.08 -13.31 -8.62
CA GLN A 139 15.74 -13.77 -8.94
C GLN A 139 15.32 -14.94 -8.03
N SER A 140 14.10 -14.89 -7.52
CA SER A 140 13.52 -16.00 -6.77
C SER A 140 13.37 -17.27 -7.63
N MET A 141 13.98 -18.37 -7.19
CA MET A 141 13.89 -19.70 -7.82
C MET A 141 12.72 -20.54 -7.31
N GLU A 142 11.93 -20.03 -6.36
CA GLU A 142 10.76 -20.73 -5.84
C GLU A 142 9.69 -20.95 -6.93
N GLN A 143 9.01 -22.10 -6.87
CA GLN A 143 7.86 -22.37 -7.73
C GLN A 143 6.81 -21.28 -7.56
N ARG A 144 6.34 -20.72 -8.68
CA ARG A 144 5.29 -19.70 -8.69
C ARG A 144 3.93 -20.31 -8.35
N ILE A 145 3.37 -19.91 -7.20
CA ILE A 145 2.00 -20.21 -6.79
C ILE A 145 1.18 -18.93 -6.65
N THR A 146 -0.13 -19.02 -6.82
CA THR A 146 -1.04 -17.87 -6.69
C THR A 146 -0.92 -17.22 -5.31
N ARG A 147 -0.84 -15.88 -5.29
CA ARG A 147 -0.75 -15.08 -4.06
C ARG A 147 -1.87 -14.07 -3.95
N THR A 148 -2.15 -13.69 -2.72
CA THR A 148 -3.12 -12.65 -2.34
C THR A 148 -2.40 -11.34 -1.97
N PRO A 149 -3.10 -10.20 -1.90
CA PRO A 149 -2.52 -8.97 -1.38
C PRO A 149 -1.98 -9.11 0.05
N ASN A 150 -2.58 -9.96 0.90
CA ASN A 150 -2.06 -10.24 2.23
C ASN A 150 -0.69 -10.93 2.18
N ASP A 151 -0.49 -11.88 1.26
CA ASP A 151 0.84 -12.51 1.08
C ASP A 151 1.90 -11.48 0.71
N VAL A 152 1.56 -10.57 -0.22
CA VAL A 152 2.46 -9.47 -0.61
C VAL A 152 2.77 -8.58 0.59
N PHE A 153 1.75 -8.21 1.37
CA PHE A 153 1.93 -7.39 2.57
C PHE A 153 2.90 -8.06 3.56
N GLN A 154 2.73 -9.36 3.86
CA GLN A 154 3.64 -10.08 4.75
C GLN A 154 5.06 -10.17 4.18
N MET A 155 5.21 -10.34 2.86
CA MET A 155 6.53 -10.32 2.22
C MET A 155 7.21 -8.96 2.36
N LEU A 156 6.47 -7.85 2.22
CA LEU A 156 7.01 -6.51 2.45
C LEU A 156 7.39 -6.23 3.91
N ARG A 157 6.66 -6.82 4.87
CA ARG A 157 7.05 -6.77 6.28
C ARG A 157 8.35 -7.52 6.55
N GLN A 158 8.58 -8.63 5.85
CA GLN A 158 9.84 -9.37 5.91
C GLN A 158 11.00 -8.54 5.33
N VAL A 159 10.82 -7.90 4.18
CA VAL A 159 11.83 -6.98 3.61
C VAL A 159 12.14 -5.84 4.60
N SER A 160 11.11 -5.22 5.18
CA SER A 160 11.26 -4.16 6.18
C SER A 160 11.98 -4.65 7.45
N LEU A 161 11.72 -5.88 7.90
CA LEU A 161 12.47 -6.51 8.98
C LEU A 161 13.97 -6.59 8.64
N HIS A 162 14.31 -7.00 7.42
CA HIS A 162 15.68 -7.05 6.95
C HIS A 162 16.33 -5.68 6.83
N HIS A 163 15.58 -4.64 6.43
CA HIS A 163 16.07 -3.26 6.50
C HIS A 163 16.49 -2.88 7.92
N HIS A 164 15.68 -3.23 8.94
CA HIS A 164 16.03 -2.92 10.33
C HIS A 164 17.30 -3.66 10.77
N GLU A 165 17.53 -4.88 10.27
CA GLU A 165 18.76 -5.61 10.55
C GLU A 165 19.97 -5.01 9.86
N ILE A 166 19.83 -4.55 8.62
CA ILE A 166 20.88 -3.84 7.89
C ILE A 166 21.23 -2.54 8.61
N ALA A 167 20.23 -1.73 8.99
CA ALA A 167 20.44 -0.52 9.77
C ALA A 167 21.25 -0.78 11.05
N ARG A 168 20.84 -1.81 11.81
CA ARG A 168 21.56 -2.23 13.02
C ARG A 168 22.99 -2.66 12.72
N LYS A 169 23.23 -3.46 11.69
CA LYS A 169 24.58 -3.87 11.27
C LYS A 169 25.45 -2.68 10.84
N LYS A 170 24.84 -1.65 10.25
CA LYS A 170 25.50 -0.39 9.87
C LYS A 170 25.60 0.64 11.03
N ASN A 171 25.16 0.30 12.24
CA ASN A 171 25.04 1.22 13.38
C ASN A 171 24.25 2.51 13.07
N LEU A 172 23.22 2.40 12.22
CA LEU A 172 22.34 3.50 11.86
C LEU A 172 21.14 3.55 12.80
N THR A 173 20.86 4.74 13.32
CA THR A 173 19.62 5.01 14.06
C THR A 173 18.50 5.27 13.07
N THR A 174 17.40 4.52 13.20
CA THR A 174 16.23 4.62 12.31
C THR A 174 14.96 4.86 13.10
N ASP A 175 14.01 5.60 12.54
CA ASP A 175 12.74 5.97 13.15
C ASP A 175 11.51 5.33 12.48
N TRP A 176 11.72 4.28 11.67
CA TRP A 176 10.71 3.73 10.76
C TRP A 176 9.47 3.13 11.44
N ALA A 177 9.56 2.68 12.68
CA ALA A 177 8.44 2.10 13.43
C ALA A 177 8.33 2.70 14.84
N THR A 178 8.40 4.03 14.94
CA THR A 178 8.36 4.75 16.21
C THR A 178 6.93 5.14 16.61
N PRO A 179 6.67 5.34 17.92
CA PRO A 179 5.42 5.93 18.39
C PRO A 179 5.10 7.28 17.73
N GLU A 180 6.11 8.06 17.37
CA GLU A 180 5.95 9.32 16.62
C GLU A 180 5.30 9.11 15.26
N ARG A 181 5.77 8.16 14.44
CA ARG A 181 5.17 7.87 13.13
C ARG A 181 3.73 7.37 13.27
N VAL A 182 3.45 6.55 14.29
CA VAL A 182 2.08 6.12 14.61
C VAL A 182 1.22 7.34 14.96
N TYR A 183 1.70 8.19 15.87
CA TYR A 183 1.01 9.41 16.28
C TYR A 183 0.67 10.29 15.08
N GLU A 184 1.64 10.53 14.21
CA GLU A 184 1.45 11.31 12.99
C GLU A 184 0.39 10.73 12.06
N ALA A 185 0.44 9.43 11.81
CA ALA A 185 -0.52 8.78 10.94
C ALA A 185 -1.94 8.85 11.54
N VAL A 186 -2.09 8.65 12.86
CA VAL A 186 -3.38 8.79 13.54
C VAL A 186 -3.89 10.23 13.46
N VAL A 187 -3.04 11.22 13.75
CA VAL A 187 -3.39 12.66 13.71
C VAL A 187 -3.78 13.11 12.29
N LYS A 188 -3.05 12.68 11.27
CA LYS A 188 -3.24 13.14 9.89
C LYS A 188 -4.38 12.42 9.17
N HIS A 189 -4.64 11.15 9.49
CA HIS A 189 -5.52 10.31 8.68
C HIS A 189 -6.72 9.71 9.42
N ILE A 190 -6.64 9.52 10.74
CA ILE A 190 -7.72 8.85 11.49
C ILE A 190 -8.53 9.88 12.29
N LEU A 191 -7.87 10.83 12.95
CA LEU A 191 -8.51 11.88 13.74
C LEU A 191 -9.48 12.74 12.90
N PRO A 192 -9.12 13.23 11.69
CA PRO A 192 -10.05 14.03 10.88
C PRO A 192 -11.30 13.25 10.48
N VAL A 193 -11.16 11.94 10.25
CA VAL A 193 -12.27 11.05 9.90
C VAL A 193 -13.19 10.87 11.12
N ALA A 194 -12.62 10.58 12.29
CA ALA A 194 -13.38 10.44 13.53
C ALA A 194 -14.14 11.73 13.89
N GLU A 195 -13.49 12.90 13.79
CA GLU A 195 -14.10 14.22 14.00
C GLU A 195 -15.18 14.53 12.95
N GLY A 196 -14.94 14.14 11.68
CA GLY A 196 -15.89 14.30 10.58
C GLY A 196 -17.16 13.49 10.77
N ILE A 197 -17.05 12.19 11.08
CA ILE A 197 -18.24 11.35 11.32
C ILE A 197 -19.00 11.78 12.58
N ALA A 198 -18.30 12.30 13.60
CA ALA A 198 -18.94 12.84 14.79
C ALA A 198 -19.72 14.11 14.51
N HIS A 199 -19.16 15.01 13.70
CA HIS A 199 -19.87 16.18 13.24
C HIS A 199 -21.11 15.80 12.42
N GLU A 200 -20.97 14.88 11.48
CA GLU A 200 -22.05 14.40 10.63
C GLU A 200 -23.17 13.70 11.42
N ALA A 201 -22.82 12.97 12.49
CA ALA A 201 -23.77 12.32 13.38
C ALA A 201 -24.43 13.27 14.40
N GLY A 202 -24.03 14.55 14.46
CA GLY A 202 -24.54 15.50 15.45
C GLY A 202 -23.99 15.29 16.87
N VAL A 203 -22.94 14.49 17.03
CA VAL A 203 -22.28 14.28 18.33
C VAL A 203 -21.60 15.57 18.75
N LYS A 204 -21.95 16.11 19.91
CA LYS A 204 -21.18 17.20 20.54
C LYS A 204 -19.90 16.64 21.13
N TYR A 205 -18.76 17.15 20.69
CA TYR A 205 -17.45 16.76 21.22
C TYR A 205 -16.54 17.98 21.44
N LYS A 206 -15.59 17.81 22.36
CA LYS A 206 -14.48 18.76 22.52
C LYS A 206 -13.39 18.34 21.56
N THR A 207 -12.94 19.26 20.71
CA THR A 207 -11.77 19.05 19.82
C THR A 207 -10.60 18.52 20.64
N PHE A 208 -9.86 17.57 20.06
CA PHE A 208 -8.73 16.98 20.73
C PHE A 208 -7.77 18.05 21.28
N SER A 209 -7.30 17.82 22.50
CA SER A 209 -6.30 18.64 23.16
C SER A 209 -5.04 17.82 23.34
N PHE A 210 -3.97 18.20 22.64
CA PHE A 210 -2.69 17.53 22.72
C PHE A 210 -2.19 17.49 24.18
N PRO A 211 -1.97 16.31 24.75
CA PRO A 211 -1.72 16.15 26.17
C PRO A 211 -0.30 16.59 26.54
N LYS A 212 -0.15 17.25 27.70
CA LYS A 212 1.18 17.60 28.24
C LYS A 212 1.94 16.36 28.69
N GLN A 213 1.26 15.44 29.39
CA GLN A 213 1.86 14.20 29.90
C GLN A 213 1.29 12.95 29.21
N PRO A 214 2.14 11.98 28.84
CA PRO A 214 1.69 10.69 28.31
C PRO A 214 0.92 9.89 29.36
N VAL A 215 0.21 8.83 28.96
CA VAL A 215 -0.27 7.81 29.90
C VAL A 215 0.90 6.87 30.23
N SER A 216 1.14 6.63 31.51
CA SER A 216 2.19 5.70 31.98
C SER A 216 1.77 4.24 31.77
N GLY A 217 2.76 3.34 31.65
CA GLY A 217 2.52 1.90 31.55
C GLY A 217 1.87 1.41 30.25
N VAL A 218 1.78 2.27 29.23
CA VAL A 218 1.20 1.90 27.93
C VAL A 218 2.19 1.07 27.11
N ILE A 219 1.77 -0.13 26.72
CA ILE A 219 2.47 -1.01 25.79
C ILE A 219 1.82 -0.98 24.39
N PRO A 220 2.55 -1.35 23.31
CA PRO A 220 2.03 -1.30 21.94
C PRO A 220 0.71 -2.06 21.73
N ARG A 221 0.53 -3.21 22.40
CA ARG A 221 -0.72 -4.00 22.39
C ARG A 221 -1.96 -3.15 22.70
N TYR A 222 -1.89 -2.27 23.68
CA TYR A 222 -3.03 -1.44 24.09
C TYR A 222 -3.43 -0.44 23.01
N VAL A 223 -2.43 0.13 22.31
CA VAL A 223 -2.65 1.02 21.17
C VAL A 223 -3.25 0.25 20.00
N TYR A 224 -2.72 -0.94 19.70
CA TYR A 224 -3.23 -1.82 18.64
C TYR A 224 -4.72 -2.13 18.85
N LYS A 225 -5.09 -2.59 20.05
CA LYS A 225 -6.47 -2.96 20.39
C LYS A 225 -7.44 -1.77 20.27
N LEU A 226 -7.03 -0.58 20.70
CA LEU A 226 -7.84 0.61 20.52
C LEU A 226 -7.98 1.02 19.04
N LEU A 227 -6.92 0.93 18.24
CA LEU A 227 -6.99 1.21 16.80
C LEU A 227 -7.95 0.26 16.08
N TYR A 228 -7.91 -1.03 16.44
CA TYR A 228 -8.87 -2.02 15.97
C TYR A 228 -10.32 -1.57 16.25
N TYR A 229 -10.66 -1.24 17.50
CA TYR A 229 -12.02 -0.81 17.82
C TYR A 229 -12.41 0.53 17.18
N VAL A 230 -11.49 1.48 17.04
CA VAL A 230 -11.72 2.72 16.30
C VAL A 230 -12.14 2.41 14.86
N TYR A 231 -11.39 1.54 14.18
CA TYR A 231 -11.72 1.13 12.82
C TYR A 231 -13.07 0.40 12.73
N MET A 232 -13.35 -0.52 13.66
CA MET A 232 -14.63 -1.23 13.70
C MET A 232 -15.80 -0.26 13.88
N ASN A 233 -15.66 0.75 14.75
CA ASN A 233 -16.70 1.75 14.98
C ASN A 233 -16.95 2.61 13.72
N ILE A 234 -15.89 3.13 13.11
CA ILE A 234 -15.98 3.92 11.87
C ILE A 234 -16.58 3.09 10.73
N SER A 235 -16.14 1.83 10.61
CA SER A 235 -16.62 0.92 9.57
C SER A 235 -18.11 0.65 9.73
N LYS A 236 -18.58 0.36 10.94
CA LYS A 236 -20.01 0.16 11.23
C LYS A 236 -20.84 1.41 10.89
N PHE A 237 -20.33 2.60 11.21
CA PHE A 237 -20.99 3.85 10.85
C PHE A 237 -21.18 3.98 9.33
N TYR A 238 -20.11 3.76 8.55
CA TYR A 238 -20.20 3.83 7.09
C TYR A 238 -21.02 2.68 6.47
N MET A 239 -21.02 1.49 7.06
CA MET A 239 -21.87 0.38 6.63
C MET A 239 -23.36 0.72 6.81
N ASN A 240 -23.73 1.32 7.95
CA ASN A 240 -25.11 1.73 8.22
C ASN A 240 -25.61 2.78 7.21
N LYS A 241 -24.70 3.60 6.64
CA LYS A 241 -25.01 4.57 5.58
C LYS A 241 -25.02 3.99 4.16
N GLY A 242 -24.56 2.75 3.99
CA GLY A 242 -24.51 2.06 2.71
C GLY A 242 -23.26 2.35 1.86
N GLY A 243 -22.97 1.40 0.96
CA GLY A 243 -21.89 1.52 -0.04
C GLY A 243 -20.47 1.36 0.50
N TYR A 244 -20.29 1.00 1.78
CA TYR A 244 -18.97 0.74 2.36
C TYR A 244 -18.79 -0.75 2.62
N GLU A 245 -17.80 -1.33 1.96
CA GLU A 245 -17.37 -2.69 2.21
C GLU A 245 -16.03 -2.63 2.98
N PRO A 246 -16.03 -2.84 4.32
CA PRO A 246 -14.81 -2.77 5.12
C PRO A 246 -13.88 -3.94 4.83
N ILE A 247 -12.60 -3.78 5.17
CA ILE A 247 -11.73 -4.93 5.36
C ILE A 247 -12.03 -5.59 6.71
N LEU A 248 -11.78 -6.88 6.81
CA LEU A 248 -11.94 -7.66 8.02
C LEU A 248 -10.59 -7.69 8.73
N LEU A 249 -10.44 -6.86 9.75
CA LEU A 249 -9.28 -6.92 10.64
C LEU A 249 -9.41 -8.12 11.57
N VAL A 250 -8.29 -8.80 11.83
CA VAL A 250 -8.23 -9.89 12.80
C VAL A 250 -7.95 -9.31 14.17
N GLU A 251 -8.79 -9.63 15.14
CA GLU A 251 -8.55 -9.27 16.54
C GLU A 251 -7.36 -10.05 17.07
N VAL A 252 -6.48 -9.35 17.79
CA VAL A 252 -5.27 -9.91 18.39
C VAL A 252 -5.62 -10.45 19.77
N ASN A 253 -5.18 -11.68 20.07
CA ASN A 253 -5.38 -12.32 21.37
C ASN A 253 -4.46 -11.72 22.44
N ASP A 254 -4.83 -11.86 23.71
CA ASP A 254 -4.06 -11.32 24.85
C ASP A 254 -2.67 -11.98 25.00
N CYS A 255 -2.43 -13.13 24.37
CA CYS A 255 -1.12 -13.81 24.35
C CYS A 255 -0.21 -13.40 23.19
N ASP A 256 -0.72 -12.69 22.18
CA ASP A 256 0.06 -12.38 20.97
C ASP A 256 1.16 -11.35 21.27
N ASP A 257 2.37 -11.51 20.76
CA ASP A 257 3.38 -10.46 20.87
C ASP A 257 3.06 -9.31 19.90
N ILE A 258 3.02 -8.06 20.38
CA ILE A 258 2.73 -6.87 19.55
C ILE A 258 3.83 -5.83 19.74
N SER A 259 4.52 -5.56 18.64
CA SER A 259 5.60 -4.59 18.54
C SER A 259 5.08 -3.22 18.05
N PRO A 260 5.87 -2.13 18.22
CA PRO A 260 5.55 -0.84 17.61
C PRO A 260 5.37 -0.90 16.08
N ALA A 261 6.10 -1.79 15.38
CA ALA A 261 5.96 -1.99 13.95
C ALA A 261 4.58 -2.57 13.58
N ASP A 262 4.03 -3.48 14.38
CA ASP A 262 2.68 -4.00 14.18
C ASP A 262 1.62 -2.89 14.32
N VAL A 263 1.79 -1.99 15.30
CA VAL A 263 0.90 -0.84 15.50
C VAL A 263 0.98 0.14 14.33
N PHE A 264 2.19 0.38 13.81
CA PHE A 264 2.38 1.24 12.64
C PHE A 264 1.76 0.63 11.38
N ASP A 265 2.03 -0.65 11.10
CA ASP A 265 1.45 -1.37 9.97
C ASP A 265 -0.09 -1.34 10.04
N LEU A 266 -0.69 -1.60 11.21
CA LEU A 266 -2.15 -1.50 11.39
C LEU A 266 -2.68 -0.08 11.12
N THR A 267 -2.01 0.94 11.66
CA THR A 267 -2.39 2.34 11.43
C THR A 267 -2.38 2.71 9.95
N GLN A 268 -1.37 2.26 9.21
CA GLN A 268 -1.26 2.49 7.76
C GLN A 268 -2.36 1.79 6.97
N VAL A 269 -2.70 0.54 7.35
CA VAL A 269 -3.81 -0.21 6.76
C VAL A 269 -5.13 0.54 6.98
N ILE A 270 -5.41 0.96 8.22
CA ILE A 270 -6.61 1.73 8.55
C ILE A 270 -6.65 3.06 7.77
N ALA A 271 -5.56 3.81 7.75
CA ALA A 271 -5.48 5.09 7.04
C ALA A 271 -5.79 4.94 5.55
N ALA A 272 -5.23 3.90 4.90
CA ALA A 272 -5.50 3.60 3.50
C ALA A 272 -6.98 3.28 3.24
N GLU A 273 -7.63 2.52 4.14
CA GLU A 273 -9.05 2.18 4.02
C GLU A 273 -9.97 3.39 4.21
N LEU A 274 -9.70 4.23 5.20
CA LEU A 274 -10.54 5.37 5.49
C LEU A 274 -10.46 6.43 4.38
N LYS A 275 -9.29 6.60 3.76
CA LYS A 275 -9.08 7.54 2.65
C LYS A 275 -10.03 7.31 1.47
N VAL A 276 -10.48 6.07 1.24
CA VAL A 276 -11.46 5.74 0.18
C VAL A 276 -12.83 6.38 0.44
N ARG A 277 -13.22 6.55 1.70
CA ARG A 277 -14.52 7.12 2.08
C ARG A 277 -14.44 8.59 2.45
N SER A 278 -13.44 8.97 3.22
CA SER A 278 -13.28 10.36 3.68
C SER A 278 -12.52 11.23 2.68
N GLY A 279 -12.03 10.67 1.57
CA GLY A 279 -11.11 11.35 0.67
C GLY A 279 -9.84 11.83 1.38
N ASN A 280 -9.28 12.94 0.90
CA ASN A 280 -8.15 13.63 1.52
C ASN A 280 -8.57 14.51 2.71
N SER A 281 -9.46 13.99 3.57
CA SER A 281 -9.81 14.65 4.83
C SER A 281 -8.52 14.94 5.60
N SER A 282 -8.33 16.22 5.89
CA SER A 282 -7.13 16.73 6.55
C SER A 282 -7.54 17.53 7.78
N LEU A 283 -6.57 17.72 8.67
CA LEU A 283 -6.77 18.61 9.81
C LEU A 283 -7.11 20.02 9.33
N THR A 284 -8.01 20.69 10.04
CA THR A 284 -8.17 22.14 9.87
C THR A 284 -6.84 22.84 10.14
N GLN A 285 -6.58 23.96 9.47
CA GLN A 285 -5.34 24.73 9.64
C GLN A 285 -5.05 25.04 11.12
N LYS A 286 -6.09 25.41 11.89
CA LYS A 286 -5.99 25.65 13.33
C LYS A 286 -5.53 24.39 14.10
N HIS A 287 -6.08 23.22 13.77
CA HIS A 287 -5.71 21.97 14.44
C HIS A 287 -4.28 21.54 14.04
N ALA A 288 -3.90 21.70 12.77
CA ALA A 288 -2.55 21.46 12.28
C ALA A 288 -1.50 22.36 12.97
N SER A 289 -1.77 23.66 13.13
CA SER A 289 -0.88 24.58 13.85
C SER A 289 -0.73 24.22 15.32
N ARG A 290 -1.82 23.80 15.99
CA ARG A 290 -1.77 23.31 17.38
C ARG A 290 -0.93 22.04 17.50
N TYR A 291 -1.07 21.11 16.55
CA TYR A 291 -0.24 19.91 16.50
C TYR A 291 1.23 20.27 16.33
N ALA A 292 1.58 21.12 15.36
CA ALA A 292 2.96 21.54 15.11
C ALA A 292 3.59 22.21 16.34
N SER A 293 2.84 23.12 16.99
CA SER A 293 3.29 23.77 18.22
C SER A 293 3.53 22.75 19.35
N TRP A 294 2.60 21.82 19.57
CA TRP A 294 2.77 20.76 20.57
C TRP A 294 3.97 19.86 20.26
N LYS A 295 4.11 19.44 19.00
CA LYS A 295 5.21 18.58 18.55
C LYS A 295 6.56 19.24 18.84
N ASN A 296 6.70 20.53 18.54
CA ASN A 296 7.93 21.29 18.80
C ASN A 296 8.27 21.42 20.29
N THR A 297 7.30 21.28 21.19
CA THR A 297 7.55 21.31 22.65
C THR A 297 7.86 19.94 23.25
N LYS A 298 7.72 18.86 22.47
CA LYS A 298 7.95 17.50 22.94
C LYS A 298 9.37 17.07 22.61
N GLU A 299 10.10 16.66 23.63
CA GLU A 299 11.41 16.01 23.45
C GLU A 299 11.28 14.68 22.70
N LYS A 300 10.25 13.89 23.04
CA LYS A 300 9.97 12.60 22.43
C LYS A 300 8.49 12.26 22.52
N ILE A 301 7.94 11.71 21.43
CA ILE A 301 6.60 11.09 21.44
C ILE A 301 6.74 9.63 21.84
N VAL A 302 5.99 9.20 22.85
CA VAL A 302 5.99 7.83 23.36
C VAL A 302 4.62 7.15 23.19
N SER A 303 4.54 5.83 23.38
CA SER A 303 3.29 5.06 23.24
C SER A 303 2.13 5.63 24.06
N GLY A 304 2.42 6.19 25.24
CA GLY A 304 1.43 6.84 26.09
C GLY A 304 0.79 8.10 25.49
N ASP A 305 1.50 8.85 24.63
CA ASP A 305 0.92 9.95 23.88
C ASP A 305 -0.04 9.41 22.80
N VAL A 306 0.41 8.40 22.05
CA VAL A 306 -0.39 7.73 21.00
C VAL A 306 -1.68 7.17 21.58
N PHE A 307 -1.60 6.47 22.72
CA PHE A 307 -2.75 5.89 23.37
C PHE A 307 -3.82 6.93 23.73
N ARG A 308 -3.44 8.12 24.24
CA ARG A 308 -4.41 9.18 24.54
C ARG A 308 -5.15 9.66 23.30
N LEU A 309 -4.44 9.81 22.18
CA LEU A 309 -5.04 10.21 20.92
C LEU A 309 -6.01 9.14 20.40
N VAL A 310 -5.58 7.87 20.37
CA VAL A 310 -6.44 6.77 19.91
C VAL A 310 -7.64 6.57 20.85
N GLN A 311 -7.46 6.74 22.16
CA GLN A 311 -8.54 6.69 23.14
C GLN A 311 -9.59 7.78 22.90
N HIS A 312 -9.16 9.00 22.56
CA HIS A 312 -10.08 10.06 22.16
C HIS A 312 -10.90 9.65 20.92
N ASN A 313 -10.24 9.15 19.88
CA ASN A 313 -10.93 8.67 18.68
C ASN A 313 -11.88 7.51 19.00
N PHE A 314 -11.51 6.61 19.90
CA PHE A 314 -12.37 5.50 20.33
C PHE A 314 -13.65 6.01 21.01
N ILE A 315 -13.52 6.90 22.00
CA ILE A 315 -14.67 7.48 22.70
C ILE A 315 -15.59 8.21 21.71
N LEU A 316 -14.99 8.97 20.79
CA LEU A 316 -15.72 9.75 19.80
C LEU A 316 -16.51 8.86 18.85
N THR A 317 -15.85 7.90 18.21
CA THR A 317 -16.45 6.96 17.25
C THR A 317 -17.43 5.97 17.91
N LYS A 318 -17.26 5.68 19.20
CA LYS A 318 -18.25 4.90 19.95
C LYS A 318 -19.55 5.69 20.12
N ARG A 319 -19.47 6.96 20.54
CA ARG A 319 -20.64 7.83 20.72
C ARG A 319 -21.42 8.06 19.43
N THR A 320 -20.75 8.10 18.28
CA THR A 320 -21.45 8.23 16.98
C THR A 320 -22.35 7.04 16.68
N LEU A 321 -22.01 5.85 17.17
CA LEU A 321 -22.83 4.65 17.00
C LEU A 321 -23.97 4.56 18.02
N GLU A 322 -23.91 5.30 19.13
CA GLU A 322 -24.97 5.32 20.14
C GLU A 322 -26.10 6.31 19.76
N GLN A 323 -25.85 7.24 18.83
CA GLN A 323 -26.83 8.22 18.35
C GLN A 323 -27.54 7.82 17.05
N ASN A 324 -27.09 6.78 16.36
CA ASN A 324 -27.68 6.25 15.12
C ASN A 324 -28.29 4.87 15.37
#